data_AF-A0A356Z4K4-F1
#
_entry.id   AF-A0A356Z4K4-F1
#
_cell.length_a   1.000
_cell.length_b   1.000
_cell.length_c   1.000
_cell.angle_alpha   90.00
_cell.angle_beta   90.00
_cell.angle_gamma   90.00
#
_symmetry.space_group_name_H-M   'P 1'
#
loop_
_entity.id
_entity.type
_entity.pdbx_description
1 polymer ?
#
loop_
_entity_poly.entity_id
_entity_poly.type
_entity_poly.pdbx_seq_one_letter_code
_entity_poly.pdbx_strand_id
1 'polypeptide(L)'
;VVLLMAILSTVFNIVSPKIMGKATTKLFEDLMLKFQHVPGAAVDFNYILHILYILAGLYIASAFFGYLQQYIMASVAQKTVYDMRQDINLKLSRLPLKFFDARTHGDILSRVTNDIDNIATTLQQSLTQ
;
A
#
# COMPACT_ATOMS: atom_id res chain seq x y z
N VAL A 1 -11.35 -7.35 6.77
CA VAL A 1 -9.97 -7.43 7.34
C VAL A 1 -9.03 -6.47 6.63
N VAL A 2 -8.85 -6.57 5.31
CA VAL A 2 -8.00 -5.67 4.51
C VAL A 2 -8.32 -4.18 4.73
N LEU A 3 -9.59 -3.77 4.62
CA LEU A 3 -10.03 -2.40 4.88
C LEU A 3 -9.64 -1.90 6.28
N LEU A 4 -9.71 -2.77 7.28
CA LEU A 4 -9.37 -2.45 8.66
C LEU A 4 -7.86 -2.20 8.82
N MET A 5 -7.03 -3.03 8.17
CA MET A 5 -5.57 -2.87 8.15
C MET A 5 -5.16 -1.61 7.38
N ALA A 6 -5.82 -1.31 6.26
CA ALA A 6 -5.60 -0.09 5.49
C ALA A 6 -5.91 1.16 6.32
N ILE A 7 -7.09 1.22 6.95
CA ILE A 7 -7.48 2.35 7.80
C ILE A 7 -6.49 2.56 8.95
N LEU A 8 -6.08 1.49 9.65
CA LEU A 8 -5.10 1.56 10.73
C LEU A 8 -3.75 2.10 10.23
N SER A 9 -3.24 1.59 9.11
CA SER A 9 -1.99 2.06 8.53
C SER A 9 -2.06 3.53 8.11
N THR A 10 -3.14 3.94 7.45
CA THR A 10 -3.36 5.33 7.02
C THR A 10 -3.46 6.28 8.22
N VAL A 11 -4.18 5.90 9.28
CA VAL A 11 -4.27 6.69 10.52
C VAL A 11 -2.89 6.90 11.14
N PHE A 12 -2.07 5.85 11.22
CA PHE A 12 -0.70 5.96 11.74
C PHE A 12 0.18 6.86 10.86
N ASN A 13 0.10 6.72 9.54
CA ASN A 13 0.84 7.58 8.60
C ASN A 13 0.45 9.06 8.73
N ILE A 14 -0.81 9.37 9.02
CA ILE A 14 -1.29 10.75 9.21
C ILE A 14 -0.93 11.30 10.60
N VAL A 15 -0.92 10.46 11.63
CA VAL A 15 -0.59 10.88 13.01
C VAL A 15 0.91 11.14 13.19
N SER A 16 1.77 10.42 12.47
CA SER A 16 3.24 10.56 12.50
C SER A 16 3.72 12.02 12.29
N PRO A 17 3.35 12.72 11.20
CA PRO A 17 3.75 14.12 10.97
C PRO A 17 3.34 15.06 12.11
N LYS A 18 2.18 14.85 12.72
CA LYS A 18 1.71 15.67 13.84
C LYS A 18 2.56 15.48 15.09
N ILE A 19 3.02 14.26 15.35
CA ILE A 19 3.93 13.95 16.46
C ILE A 19 5.34 14.50 16.17
N MET A 20 5.82 14.35 14.93
CA MET A 20 7.09 14.93 14.49
C MET A 20 7.12 16.46 14.63
N GLY A 21 6.00 17.13 14.38
CA GLY A 21 5.85 18.56 14.62
C GLY A 21 6.16 18.98 16.06
N LYS A 22 5.81 18.15 17.06
CA LYS A 22 6.12 18.46 18.47
C LYS A 22 7.63 18.42 18.74
N ALA A 23 8.36 17.50 18.13
CA ALA A 23 9.81 17.41 18.26
C ALA A 23 10.50 18.59 17.59
N THR A 24 10.07 18.97 16.38
CA THR A 24 10.66 20.10 15.65
C THR A 24 10.37 21.43 16.33
N THR A 25 9.13 21.65 16.83
CA THR A 25 8.80 22.86 17.60
C THR A 25 9.62 22.95 18.88
N LYS A 26 9.74 21.86 19.65
CA LYS A 26 10.52 21.86 20.89
C LYS A 26 12.00 22.13 20.65
N LEU A 27 12.57 21.50 19.62
CA LEU A 27 13.96 21.75 19.22
C LEU A 27 14.17 23.21 18.79
N PHE A 28 13.24 23.77 18.01
CA PHE A 28 13.32 25.17 17.58
C PHE A 28 13.25 26.15 18.77
N GLU A 29 12.33 25.91 19.70
CA GLU A 29 12.17 26.71 20.92
C GLU A 29 13.44 26.68 21.78
N ASP A 30 13.99 25.48 22.05
CA ASP A 30 15.19 25.32 22.86
C ASP A 30 16.43 25.98 22.20
N LEU A 31 16.55 25.89 20.87
CA LEU A 31 17.60 26.59 20.12
C LEU A 31 17.46 28.10 20.17
N MET A 32 16.24 28.63 20.03
CA MET A 32 15.97 30.07 20.10
C MET A 32 16.31 30.64 21.49
N LEU A 33 15.95 29.93 22.56
CA LEU A 33 16.32 30.29 23.94
C LEU A 33 17.84 30.32 24.12
N LYS A 34 18.55 29.37 23.50
CA LYS A 34 20.02 29.32 23.52
C LYS A 34 20.65 30.49 22.75
N PHE A 35 20.09 30.87 21.60
CA PHE A 35 20.54 32.05 20.83
C PHE A 35 20.33 33.37 21.59
N GLN A 36 19.27 33.47 22.39
CA GLN A 36 19.00 34.62 23.25
C GLN A 36 19.89 34.69 24.50
N HIS A 37 20.86 33.78 24.66
CA HIS A 37 21.78 33.71 25.79
C HIS A 37 21.06 33.63 27.16
N VAL A 38 19.86 33.03 27.19
CA VAL A 38 19.12 32.82 28.44
C VAL A 38 19.92 31.86 29.34
N PRO A 39 20.23 32.23 30.59
CA PRO A 39 20.95 31.35 31.51
C PRO A 39 20.21 30.03 31.72
N GLY A 40 20.88 28.90 31.48
CA GLY A 40 20.29 27.56 31.61
C GLY A 40 19.55 27.03 30.38
N ALA A 41 19.52 27.77 29.27
CA ALA A 41 18.95 27.27 28.02
C ALA A 41 19.82 26.16 27.41
N ALA A 42 19.29 24.94 27.44
CA ALA A 42 19.88 23.76 26.81
C ALA A 42 18.81 23.02 26.00
N VAL A 43 19.25 22.32 24.95
CA VAL A 43 18.36 21.47 24.15
C VAL A 43 18.00 20.23 24.96
N ASP A 44 16.70 19.97 25.12
CA ASP A 44 16.22 18.76 25.78
C ASP A 44 16.26 17.56 24.82
N PHE A 45 17.46 16.98 24.70
CA PHE A 45 17.67 15.79 23.89
C PHE A 45 16.89 14.56 24.39
N ASN A 46 16.57 14.48 25.69
CA ASN A 46 15.80 13.35 26.22
C ASN A 46 14.35 13.38 25.72
N TYR A 47 13.73 14.56 25.75
CA TYR A 47 12.38 14.74 25.19
C TYR A 47 12.34 14.43 23.69
N ILE A 48 13.32 14.91 22.93
CA ILE A 48 13.41 14.66 21.48
C ILE A 48 13.60 13.16 21.21
N LEU A 49 14.53 12.50 21.92
CA LEU A 49 14.76 11.05 21.77
C LEU A 49 13.51 10.24 22.10
N HIS A 50 12.75 10.61 23.14
CA HIS A 50 11.50 9.95 23.48
C HIS A 50 10.47 10.03 22.34
N ILE A 51 10.32 11.20 21.71
CA ILE A 51 9.45 11.36 20.54
C ILE A 51 9.96 10.52 19.36
N LEU A 52 11.27 10.49 19.11
CA LEU A 52 11.84 9.70 18.02
C LEU A 52 11.58 8.21 18.20
N TYR A 53 11.64 7.67 19.41
CA TYR A 53 11.28 6.27 19.68
C TYR A 53 9.80 5.99 19.42
N ILE A 54 8.90 6.91 19.79
CA ILE A 54 7.47 6.78 19.49
C ILE A 54 7.24 6.77 17.97
N LEU A 55 7.88 7.69 17.24
CA LEU A 55 7.78 7.77 15.79
C LEU A 55 8.31 6.50 15.11
N ALA A 56 9.46 5.99 15.57
CA ALA A 56 10.02 4.74 15.07
C ALA A 56 9.03 3.58 15.24
N GLY A 57 8.43 3.45 16.42
CA GLY A 57 7.38 2.45 16.66
C GLY A 57 6.16 2.61 15.75
N LEU A 58 5.70 3.86 15.55
CA LEU A 58 4.55 4.14 14.70
C LEU A 58 4.83 3.80 13.22
N TYR A 59 6.02 4.12 12.72
CA TYR A 59 6.42 3.79 11.36
C TYR A 59 6.58 2.30 11.14
N ILE A 60 7.18 1.58 12.10
CA ILE A 60 7.28 0.11 12.03
C ILE A 60 5.88 -0.53 12.01
N ALA A 61 4.98 -0.08 12.88
CA ALA A 61 3.61 -0.58 12.91
C ALA A 61 2.87 -0.27 11.59
N SER A 62 2.94 0.96 11.09
CA SER A 62 2.33 1.35 9.81
C SER A 62 2.88 0.53 8.65
N ALA A 63 4.20 0.35 8.57
CA ALA A 63 4.85 -0.45 7.55
C ALA A 63 4.41 -1.92 7.62
N PHE A 64 4.32 -2.49 8.83
CA PHE A 64 3.85 -3.87 9.03
C PHE A 64 2.40 -4.06 8.54
N PHE A 65 1.47 -3.16 8.93
CA PHE A 65 0.08 -3.26 8.50
C PHE A 65 -0.10 -2.99 7.01
N GLY A 66 0.66 -2.05 6.44
CA GLY A 66 0.70 -1.80 5.00
C GLY A 66 1.20 -3.02 4.22
N TYR A 67 2.30 -3.63 4.66
CA TYR A 67 2.83 -4.84 4.05
C TYR A 67 1.83 -5.99 4.09
N LEU A 68 1.19 -6.24 5.24
CA LEU A 68 0.20 -7.31 5.38
C LEU A 68 -1.01 -7.07 4.47
N GLN A 69 -1.50 -5.83 4.41
CA GLN A 69 -2.58 -5.44 3.50
C GLN A 69 -2.20 -5.72 2.04
N GLN A 70 -1.00 -5.33 1.62
CA GLN A 70 -0.53 -5.51 0.26
C GLN A 70 -0.32 -6.99 -0.10
N TYR A 71 0.20 -7.79 0.83
CA TYR A 71 0.34 -9.24 0.66
C TYR A 71 -1.02 -9.93 0.46
N ILE A 72 -2.01 -9.58 1.27
CA ILE A 72 -3.37 -10.12 1.14
C ILE A 72 -3.97 -9.69 -0.20
N MET A 73 -3.83 -8.42 -0.58
CA MET A 73 -4.38 -7.93 -1.85
C MET A 73 -3.72 -8.56 -3.08
N ALA A 74 -2.41 -8.80 -3.04
CA ALA A 74 -1.73 -9.53 -4.10
C ALA A 74 -2.29 -10.95 -4.26
N SER A 75 -2.54 -11.64 -3.13
CA SER A 75 -3.14 -12.98 -3.13
C SER A 75 -4.57 -12.97 -3.70
N VAL A 76 -5.39 -11.97 -3.33
CA VAL A 76 -6.74 -11.79 -3.87
C VAL A 76 -6.68 -11.54 -5.38
N ALA A 77 -5.83 -10.64 -5.84
CA ALA A 77 -5.69 -10.32 -7.26
C ALA A 77 -5.28 -11.56 -8.08
N GLN A 78 -4.30 -12.32 -7.60
CA GLN A 78 -3.85 -13.55 -8.26
C GLN A 78 -4.96 -14.61 -8.32
N LYS A 79 -5.72 -14.78 -7.23
CA LYS A 79 -6.85 -15.71 -7.21
C LYS A 79 -7.94 -15.31 -8.21
N THR A 80 -8.30 -14.04 -8.27
CA THR A 80 -9.27 -13.53 -9.24
C THR A 80 -8.82 -13.80 -10.68
N VAL A 81 -7.52 -13.59 -10.99
CA VAL A 81 -6.97 -13.86 -12.33
C VAL A 81 -6.99 -15.35 -12.66
N TYR A 82 -6.67 -16.20 -11.69
CA TYR A 82 -6.77 -17.65 -11.84
C TYR A 82 -8.21 -18.08 -12.16
N ASP A 83 -9.19 -17.58 -11.39
CA ASP A 83 -10.60 -17.91 -11.57
C ASP A 83 -11.09 -17.43 -12.96
N MET A 84 -10.70 -16.22 -13.41
CA MET A 84 -11.01 -15.74 -14.76
C MET A 84 -10.44 -16.63 -15.87
N ARG A 85 -9.19 -17.08 -15.74
CA ARG A 85 -8.57 -18.02 -16.69
C ARG A 85 -9.31 -19.35 -16.71
N GLN A 86 -9.73 -19.85 -15.55
CA GLN A 86 -10.50 -21.08 -15.43
C GLN A 86 -11.87 -20.95 -16.10
N ASP A 87 -12.61 -19.88 -15.83
CA ASP A 87 -13.93 -19.62 -16.38
C ASP A 87 -13.89 -19.50 -17.92
N ILE A 88 -12.87 -18.82 -18.45
CA ILE A 88 -12.67 -18.70 -19.88
C ILE A 88 -12.39 -20.06 -20.52
N ASN A 89 -11.53 -20.88 -19.92
CA ASN A 89 -11.27 -22.24 -20.42
C ASN A 89 -12.53 -23.12 -20.40
N LEU A 90 -13.30 -23.04 -19.31
CA LEU A 90 -14.59 -23.75 -19.19
C LEU A 90 -15.60 -23.25 -20.23
N LYS A 91 -15.61 -21.96 -20.55
CA LYS A 91 -16.48 -21.41 -21.59
C LYS A 91 -16.04 -21.87 -22.97
N LEU A 92 -14.75 -21.81 -23.29
CA LEU A 92 -14.21 -22.21 -24.59
C LEU A 92 -14.48 -23.69 -24.88
N SER A 93 -14.36 -24.57 -23.88
CA SER A 93 -14.62 -26.01 -24.07
C SER A 93 -16.09 -26.35 -24.40
N ARG A 94 -17.02 -25.44 -24.15
CA ARG A 94 -18.47 -25.62 -24.39
C ARG A 94 -18.98 -24.93 -25.65
N LEU A 95 -18.14 -24.17 -26.36
CA LEU A 95 -18.56 -23.44 -27.55
C LEU A 95 -18.61 -24.37 -28.77
N PRO A 96 -19.61 -24.21 -29.67
CA PRO A 96 -19.72 -25.02 -30.87
C PRO A 96 -18.60 -24.70 -31.86
N LEU A 97 -18.23 -25.64 -32.74
CA LEU A 97 -17.18 -25.47 -33.76
C LEU A 97 -17.36 -24.21 -34.63
N LYS A 98 -18.61 -23.88 -35.00
CA LYS A 98 -18.95 -22.63 -35.71
C LYS A 98 -18.42 -21.37 -35.03
N PHE A 99 -18.27 -21.38 -33.70
CA PHE A 99 -17.69 -20.25 -32.98
C PHE A 99 -16.22 -20.05 -33.38
N PHE A 100 -15.47 -21.14 -33.49
CA PHE A 100 -14.04 -21.14 -33.83
C PHE A 100 -13.80 -20.89 -35.32
N ASP A 101 -14.68 -21.40 -36.19
CA ASP A 101 -14.57 -21.16 -37.65
C ASP A 101 -14.80 -19.68 -38.03
N ALA A 102 -15.54 -18.94 -37.20
CA ALA A 102 -15.88 -17.55 -37.44
C ALA A 102 -14.90 -16.52 -36.85
N ARG A 103 -13.82 -16.96 -36.17
CA ARG A 103 -12.79 -16.07 -35.59
C ARG A 103 -11.39 -16.59 -35.91
N THR A 104 -10.41 -15.70 -35.98
CA THR A 104 -9.03 -16.16 -36.09
C THR A 104 -8.58 -16.78 -34.77
N HIS A 105 -7.75 -17.82 -34.84
CA HIS A 105 -7.15 -18.41 -33.65
C HIS A 105 -6.34 -17.37 -32.84
N GLY A 106 -5.73 -16.39 -33.52
CA GLY A 106 -5.00 -15.29 -32.90
C GLY A 106 -5.88 -14.37 -32.06
N ASP A 107 -7.08 -14.02 -32.55
CA ASP A 107 -8.02 -13.17 -31.80
C ASP A 107 -8.49 -13.85 -30.50
N ILE A 108 -8.75 -15.15 -30.56
CA ILE A 108 -9.14 -15.93 -29.39
C ILE A 108 -7.97 -15.98 -28.40
N LEU A 109 -6.76 -16.33 -28.85
CA LEU A 109 -5.59 -16.42 -27.98
C LEU A 109 -5.26 -15.07 -27.34
N SER A 110 -5.29 -13.97 -28.11
CA SER A 110 -5.02 -12.62 -27.62
C SER A 110 -5.99 -12.21 -26.50
N ARG A 111 -7.28 -12.57 -26.61
CA ARG A 111 -8.26 -12.30 -25.55
C ARG A 111 -8.03 -13.14 -24.29
N VAL A 112 -7.61 -14.38 -24.44
CA VAL A 112 -7.34 -15.27 -23.29
C VAL A 112 -6.04 -14.87 -22.58
N THR A 113 -5.03 -14.41 -23.31
CA THR A 113 -3.74 -14.04 -22.72
C THR A 113 -3.71 -12.56 -22.41
N ASN A 114 -3.71 -11.71 -23.45
CA ASN A 114 -3.40 -10.29 -23.33
C ASN A 114 -4.50 -9.51 -22.59
N ASP A 115 -5.78 -9.77 -22.88
CA ASP A 115 -6.86 -9.04 -22.18
C ASP A 115 -6.92 -9.43 -20.70
N ILE A 116 -6.76 -10.72 -20.37
CA ILE A 116 -6.71 -11.18 -18.97
C ILE A 116 -5.49 -10.59 -18.26
N ASP A 117 -4.32 -10.59 -18.91
CA ASP A 117 -3.10 -10.04 -18.30
C ASP A 117 -3.18 -8.52 -18.10
N ASN A 118 -3.83 -7.80 -19.03
CA ASN A 118 -4.14 -6.39 -18.86
C ASN A 118 -5.06 -6.18 -17.65
N ILE A 119 -6.14 -6.96 -17.52
CA ILE A 119 -7.04 -6.89 -16.35
C ILE A 119 -6.28 -7.22 -15.06
N ALA A 120 -5.43 -8.25 -15.07
CA ALA A 120 -4.61 -8.64 -13.92
C ALA A 120 -3.71 -7.49 -13.46
N THR A 121 -3.07 -6.82 -14.41
CA THR A 121 -2.18 -5.69 -14.15
C THR A 121 -2.94 -4.49 -13.61
N THR A 122 -4.06 -4.12 -14.24
CA THR A 122 -4.92 -3.01 -13.77
C THR A 122 -5.49 -3.29 -12.38
N LEU A 123 -5.90 -4.53 -12.11
CA LEU A 123 -6.40 -4.94 -10.80
C LEU A 123 -5.30 -4.81 -9.74
N GLN A 124 -4.09 -5.30 -10.00
CA GLN A 124 -2.98 -5.14 -9.06
C GLN A 124 -2.67 -3.66 -8.81
N GLN A 125 -2.54 -2.85 -9.86
CA GLN A 125 -2.25 -1.42 -9.72
C GLN A 125 -3.31 -0.68 -8.90
N SER A 126 -4.59 -0.87 -9.21
CA SER A 126 -5.71 -0.20 -8.53
C SER A 126 -5.92 -0.62 -7.07
N LEU A 127 -5.36 -1.78 -6.69
CA LEU A 127 -5.43 -2.27 -5.31
C LEU A 127 -4.22 -1.82 -4.46
N THR A 128 -3.12 -1.47 -5.13
CA THR A 128 -1.89 -1.02 -4.48
C THR A 128 -1.73 0.50 -4.41
N GLN A 129 -2.43 1.23 -5.27
CA GLN A 129 -2.41 2.70 -5.41
C GLN A 129 -3.77 3.27 -5.02
#